data_AF-A0A534IUP7-F1
#
_entry.id   AF-A0A534IUP7-F1
#
_cell.length_a   1.000
_cell.length_b   1.000
_cell.length_c   1.000
_cell.angle_alpha   90.00
_cell.angle_beta   90.00
_cell.angle_gamma   90.00
#
_symmetry.space_group_name_H-M   'P 1'
#
loop_
_entity.id
_entity.type
_entity.pdbx_description
1 polymer ?
#
loop_
_entity_poly.entity_id
_entity_poly.type
_entity_poly.pdbx_seq_one_letter_code
_entity_poly.pdbx_strand_id
1 'polypeptide(L)'
;MGITLAGVDDALVDGNRLSGINMEAIKVFGGTNLSIRANYLTGMWTALGVSSARGVTISENTMEANNVGVEVFDTTDGRAFHNNFIHSGWYVHDQARGGSTTNFTWDDGYPSGGNYWSDDTGFDRGGDGIGDEPYVFAYPGGVDRYPLILPWGRTPNPPVARLSTDNPNPVAGQGVWIGGTSSTDEDGSILVYHFDFGDGVTWGGIGDLAGTVSHSFANPGTYTTTLTVTDNSGLTNSTSMVFTVTVPTEAPRAYFDFGPLEPRYPDTTVFFSAEGSSTRYGTIVSYVWDFGDGGVASGDRTSHVFRTSGTFQVRLTVTNSWGHSNSLVRELTIASIPDIPLVMYSHPSGFRLPVPSMWARSENEKVGGTTIAVVLRGPEHDNFRTNILVDAIPDSTLREDRTSMERLTQGLLDELRKNNPTLIVTEGPTYRTVSNHSAVVFAVRYESSTIVQKAAVVVSAAHQTGWLILLSVSGTQFILYNATFERMIDGFVITAAPPAPVALYATLAIGAIAALVAVFVVVYAARRRHSAKVAPLPLPPPVRYTMPIPPIQSAMGTCLRCGSRMEAGYRFCSSCGSPVGRFFAPQDPLRRP
;
A
#
# COMPACT_ATOMS: atom_id res chain seq x y z
N MET A 1 -69.84 31.88 -10.34
CA MET A 1 -70.00 31.09 -9.10
C MET A 1 -70.84 29.86 -9.42
N GLY A 2 -70.67 28.76 -8.69
CA GLY A 2 -71.54 27.59 -8.75
C GLY A 2 -72.67 27.69 -7.72
N ILE A 3 -72.68 26.80 -6.73
CA ILE A 3 -73.65 26.79 -5.63
C ILE A 3 -73.37 27.98 -4.71
N THR A 4 -74.40 28.79 -4.41
CA THR A 4 -74.26 29.94 -3.52
C THR A 4 -75.29 29.86 -2.40
N LEU A 5 -74.82 29.87 -1.15
CA LEU A 5 -75.62 29.97 0.07
C LEU A 5 -75.40 31.36 0.69
N ALA A 6 -76.48 32.15 0.78
CA ALA A 6 -76.43 33.50 1.33
C ALA A 6 -77.41 33.63 2.50
N GLY A 7 -76.90 33.67 3.73
CA GLY A 7 -77.70 33.76 4.96
C GLY A 7 -78.62 32.56 5.18
N VAL A 8 -78.16 31.36 4.82
CA VAL A 8 -78.92 30.11 4.93
C VAL A 8 -78.52 29.38 6.20
N ASP A 9 -79.50 28.89 6.95
CA ASP A 9 -79.27 28.07 8.14
C ASP A 9 -79.59 26.59 7.85
N ASP A 10 -78.93 25.67 8.56
CA ASP A 10 -79.19 24.22 8.53
C ASP A 10 -79.11 23.58 7.12
N ALA A 11 -78.11 24.00 6.33
CA ALA A 11 -77.95 23.51 4.95
C ALA A 11 -76.88 22.42 4.82
N LEU A 12 -77.15 21.48 3.90
CA LEU A 12 -76.23 20.43 3.47
C LEU A 12 -75.94 20.57 1.98
N VAL A 13 -74.67 20.66 1.62
CA VAL A 13 -74.16 20.57 0.25
C VAL A 13 -73.34 19.29 0.13
N ASP A 14 -73.93 18.27 -0.48
CA ASP A 14 -73.42 16.90 -0.46
C ASP A 14 -73.32 16.30 -1.87
N GLY A 15 -72.23 15.59 -2.16
CA GLY A 15 -72.11 14.74 -3.35
C GLY A 15 -72.06 15.46 -4.70
N ASN A 16 -71.68 16.73 -4.75
CA ASN A 16 -71.66 17.49 -6.01
C ASN A 16 -70.34 17.35 -6.74
N ARG A 17 -70.39 17.29 -8.08
CA ARG A 17 -69.21 17.40 -8.95
C ARG A 17 -69.26 18.71 -9.73
N LEU A 18 -68.37 19.64 -9.41
CA LEU A 18 -68.30 20.95 -10.04
C LEU A 18 -66.97 21.10 -10.77
N SER A 19 -66.99 21.61 -12.00
CA SER A 19 -65.80 21.85 -12.82
C SER A 19 -65.96 23.01 -13.79
N GLY A 20 -64.88 23.72 -14.13
CA GLY A 20 -64.88 24.75 -15.18
C GLY A 20 -65.61 26.05 -14.81
N ILE A 21 -65.57 26.43 -13.53
CA ILE A 21 -66.19 27.64 -12.99
C ILE A 21 -65.10 28.69 -12.73
N ASN A 22 -65.25 29.90 -13.28
CA ASN A 22 -64.21 30.94 -13.26
C ASN A 22 -63.87 31.55 -11.87
N MET A 23 -64.69 31.34 -10.83
CA MET A 23 -64.51 31.96 -9.50
C MET A 23 -64.73 30.91 -8.38
N GLU A 24 -65.74 31.05 -7.52
CA GLU A 24 -66.04 30.04 -6.48
C GLU A 24 -66.98 28.92 -6.99
N ALA A 25 -66.63 27.65 -6.73
CA ALA A 25 -67.54 26.53 -7.02
C ALA A 25 -68.69 26.46 -6.02
N ILE A 26 -68.37 26.56 -4.73
CA ILE A 26 -69.32 26.71 -3.64
C ILE A 26 -68.98 28.00 -2.91
N LYS A 27 -69.96 28.88 -2.76
CA LYS A 27 -69.83 30.12 -1.99
C LYS A 27 -70.82 30.15 -0.85
N VAL A 28 -70.32 30.37 0.35
CA VAL A 28 -71.09 30.59 1.57
C VAL A 28 -70.84 32.02 2.06
N PHE A 29 -71.92 32.77 2.26
CA PHE A 29 -71.89 34.12 2.81
C PHE A 29 -72.99 34.25 3.86
N GLY A 30 -72.62 34.23 5.15
CA GLY A 30 -73.59 34.21 6.24
C GLY A 30 -74.24 32.85 6.47
N GLY A 31 -75.03 32.75 7.54
CA GLY A 31 -75.77 31.54 7.91
C GLY A 31 -75.14 30.73 9.04
N THR A 32 -75.88 29.75 9.52
CA THR A 32 -75.51 28.92 10.67
C THR A 32 -75.70 27.42 10.41
N ASN A 33 -74.86 26.59 11.03
CA ASN A 33 -74.97 25.12 10.96
C ASN A 33 -74.95 24.58 9.52
N LEU A 34 -73.83 24.76 8.84
CA LEU A 34 -73.66 24.41 7.42
C LEU A 34 -72.72 23.22 7.27
N SER A 35 -73.13 22.22 6.49
CA SER A 35 -72.29 21.07 6.15
C SER A 35 -72.00 21.05 4.65
N ILE A 36 -70.72 21.12 4.29
CA ILE A 36 -70.26 20.96 2.91
C ILE A 36 -69.40 19.70 2.88
N ARG A 37 -69.92 18.62 2.28
CA ARG A 37 -69.22 17.34 2.31
C ARG A 37 -69.29 16.53 1.03
N ALA A 38 -68.33 15.62 0.85
CA ALA A 38 -68.28 14.68 -0.26
C ALA A 38 -68.41 15.33 -1.66
N ASN A 39 -68.00 16.59 -1.80
CA ASN A 39 -68.01 17.28 -3.09
C ASN A 39 -66.67 17.10 -3.80
N TYR A 40 -66.71 16.98 -5.12
CA TYR A 40 -65.54 16.98 -5.99
C TYR A 40 -65.48 18.31 -6.76
N LEU A 41 -64.50 19.14 -6.44
CA LEU A 41 -64.37 20.51 -6.93
C LEU A 41 -63.06 20.65 -7.70
N THR A 42 -63.12 20.97 -9.00
CA THR A 42 -61.91 21.03 -9.83
C THR A 42 -61.85 22.14 -10.87
N GLY A 43 -60.66 22.67 -11.12
CA GLY A 43 -60.42 23.64 -12.20
C GLY A 43 -61.03 25.02 -11.95
N MET A 44 -61.15 25.44 -10.70
CA MET A 44 -61.62 26.78 -10.32
C MET A 44 -60.50 27.67 -9.80
N TRP A 45 -60.81 28.97 -9.71
CA TRP A 45 -59.97 29.88 -8.93
C TRP A 45 -60.06 29.59 -7.43
N THR A 46 -61.27 29.48 -6.87
CA THR A 46 -61.48 29.04 -5.48
C THR A 46 -62.47 27.88 -5.49
N ALA A 47 -62.15 26.73 -4.90
CA ALA A 47 -63.07 25.60 -4.87
C ALA A 47 -64.24 25.90 -3.91
N LEU A 48 -63.94 26.29 -2.67
CA LEU A 48 -64.93 26.61 -1.64
C LEU A 48 -64.59 27.91 -0.92
N GLY A 49 -65.45 28.92 -1.00
CA GLY A 49 -65.33 30.16 -0.24
C GLY A 49 -66.39 30.24 0.86
N VAL A 50 -65.98 30.44 2.11
CA VAL A 50 -66.84 30.57 3.29
C VAL A 50 -66.56 31.89 3.98
N SER A 51 -67.60 32.70 4.18
CA SER A 51 -67.47 34.02 4.79
C SER A 51 -68.62 34.36 5.72
N SER A 52 -68.33 35.01 6.84
CA SER A 52 -69.32 35.54 7.78
C SER A 52 -70.34 34.52 8.33
N ALA A 53 -69.98 33.23 8.38
CA ALA A 53 -70.86 32.14 8.81
C ALA A 53 -70.53 31.63 10.22
N ARG A 54 -71.38 30.77 10.79
CA ARG A 54 -71.13 30.10 12.08
C ARG A 54 -71.47 28.61 12.02
N GLY A 55 -70.70 27.74 12.67
CA GLY A 55 -71.07 26.31 12.70
C GLY A 55 -70.84 25.63 11.36
N VAL A 56 -69.71 25.89 10.68
CA VAL A 56 -69.44 25.32 9.35
C VAL A 56 -68.58 24.07 9.46
N THR A 57 -69.05 22.94 8.94
CA THR A 57 -68.28 21.70 8.78
C THR A 57 -67.95 21.46 7.31
N ILE A 58 -66.66 21.36 7.00
CA ILE A 58 -66.14 21.05 5.67
C ILE A 58 -65.46 19.68 5.77
N SER A 59 -66.03 18.63 5.19
CA SER A 59 -65.43 17.30 5.33
C SER A 59 -65.57 16.43 4.10
N GLU A 60 -64.63 15.49 3.89
CA GLU A 60 -64.73 14.49 2.81
C GLU A 60 -64.76 15.08 1.40
N ASN A 61 -64.42 16.36 1.22
CA ASN A 61 -64.40 16.98 -0.10
C ASN A 61 -63.06 16.70 -0.79
N THR A 62 -63.08 16.53 -2.10
CA THR A 62 -61.87 16.47 -2.93
C THR A 62 -61.76 17.74 -3.75
N MET A 63 -60.66 18.46 -3.57
CA MET A 63 -60.38 19.74 -4.21
C MET A 63 -59.10 19.58 -5.01
N GLU A 64 -59.26 19.38 -6.30
CA GLU A 64 -58.17 19.04 -7.21
C GLU A 64 -58.01 20.10 -8.27
N ALA A 65 -56.76 20.51 -8.55
CA ALA A 65 -56.47 21.41 -9.66
C ALA A 65 -57.18 22.77 -9.59
N ASN A 66 -57.33 23.30 -8.37
CA ASN A 66 -57.86 24.64 -8.12
C ASN A 66 -56.72 25.60 -7.77
N ASN A 67 -56.90 26.89 -8.00
CA ASN A 67 -55.90 27.88 -7.57
C ASN A 67 -55.92 28.07 -6.04
N VAL A 68 -57.09 27.91 -5.42
CA VAL A 68 -57.29 27.87 -3.96
C VAL A 68 -58.31 26.76 -3.66
N GLY A 69 -58.01 25.88 -2.71
CA GLY A 69 -58.93 24.82 -2.26
C GLY A 69 -60.12 25.41 -1.49
N VAL A 70 -59.84 25.91 -0.29
CA VAL A 70 -60.80 26.53 0.63
C VAL A 70 -60.32 27.92 1.05
N GLU A 71 -61.25 28.86 1.14
CA GLU A 71 -61.06 30.13 1.84
C GLU A 71 -62.11 30.29 2.93
N VAL A 72 -61.70 30.56 4.17
CA VAL A 72 -62.58 30.80 5.32
C VAL A 72 -62.26 32.16 5.93
N PHE A 73 -63.25 33.05 5.97
CA PHE A 73 -63.09 34.42 6.48
C PHE A 73 -64.23 34.79 7.44
N ASP A 74 -63.93 35.54 8.50
CA ASP A 74 -64.93 36.06 9.46
C ASP A 74 -65.94 34.99 9.94
N THR A 75 -65.51 33.73 10.02
CA THR A 75 -66.35 32.57 10.33
C THR A 75 -66.02 32.04 11.72
N THR A 76 -67.03 31.58 12.45
CA THR A 76 -66.87 31.13 13.85
C THR A 76 -67.39 29.71 14.07
N ASP A 77 -66.81 29.03 15.07
CA ASP A 77 -67.26 27.69 15.52
C ASP A 77 -67.33 26.66 14.38
N GLY A 78 -66.25 26.48 13.61
CA GLY A 78 -66.22 25.59 12.45
C GLY A 78 -65.08 24.56 12.47
N ARG A 79 -65.12 23.62 11.53
CA ARG A 79 -64.04 22.64 11.35
C ARG A 79 -63.91 22.17 9.91
N ALA A 80 -62.69 21.89 9.49
CA ALA A 80 -62.37 21.27 8.22
C ALA A 80 -61.48 20.04 8.44
N PHE A 81 -61.93 18.84 8.05
CA PHE A 81 -61.21 17.59 8.27
C PHE A 81 -61.58 16.56 7.19
N HIS A 82 -60.73 15.56 6.95
CA HIS A 82 -60.95 14.51 5.96
C HIS A 82 -61.13 15.02 4.52
N ASN A 83 -60.63 16.21 4.20
CA ASN A 83 -60.64 16.71 2.83
C ASN A 83 -59.35 16.37 2.11
N ASN A 84 -59.41 16.27 0.77
CA ASN A 84 -58.29 16.02 -0.11
C ASN A 84 -57.92 17.30 -0.84
N PHE A 85 -56.80 17.91 -0.44
CA PHE A 85 -56.23 19.10 -1.03
C PHE A 85 -55.15 18.70 -2.04
N ILE A 86 -55.55 18.56 -3.32
CA ILE A 86 -54.71 18.02 -4.40
C ILE A 86 -54.30 19.16 -5.33
N HIS A 87 -53.04 19.53 -5.27
CA HIS A 87 -52.50 20.68 -5.98
C HIS A 87 -52.35 20.44 -7.49
N SER A 88 -52.61 21.46 -8.30
CA SER A 88 -52.05 21.56 -9.66
C SER A 88 -51.81 23.02 -10.04
N GLY A 89 -50.57 23.50 -10.08
CA GLY A 89 -50.28 24.85 -10.57
C GLY A 89 -49.08 25.56 -9.95
N TRP A 90 -48.93 26.85 -10.29
CA TRP A 90 -47.74 27.69 -10.05
C TRP A 90 -47.65 28.33 -8.65
N TYR A 91 -48.69 28.24 -7.82
CA TYR A 91 -48.67 28.76 -6.44
C TYR A 91 -48.23 27.65 -5.49
N VAL A 92 -47.25 27.94 -4.65
CA VAL A 92 -46.56 26.92 -3.84
C VAL A 92 -47.27 26.66 -2.51
N HIS A 93 -48.13 27.55 -2.01
CA HIS A 93 -48.89 27.34 -0.78
C HIS A 93 -50.24 28.08 -0.78
N ASP A 94 -51.15 27.63 0.08
CA ASP A 94 -52.46 28.21 0.46
C ASP A 94 -53.70 27.57 -0.19
N GLN A 95 -53.94 26.28 0.09
CA GLN A 95 -55.25 25.66 -0.17
C GLN A 95 -56.28 25.90 0.95
N ALA A 96 -55.90 26.65 1.99
CA ALA A 96 -56.74 27.04 3.10
C ALA A 96 -56.35 28.45 3.54
N ARG A 97 -57.31 29.37 3.64
CA ARG A 97 -57.11 30.71 4.24
C ARG A 97 -58.04 30.89 5.43
N GLY A 98 -57.51 31.47 6.52
CA GLY A 98 -58.24 31.74 7.76
C GLY A 98 -58.03 33.18 8.21
N GLY A 99 -58.82 34.14 7.69
CA GLY A 99 -58.73 35.54 8.13
C GLY A 99 -59.85 35.88 9.11
N SER A 100 -59.53 36.42 10.29
CA SER A 100 -60.51 36.86 11.31
C SER A 100 -61.49 35.75 11.77
N THR A 101 -61.07 34.49 11.72
CA THR A 101 -61.85 33.33 12.16
C THR A 101 -61.63 33.02 13.64
N THR A 102 -62.69 32.73 14.39
CA THR A 102 -62.59 32.36 15.82
C THR A 102 -63.11 30.94 16.02
N ASN A 103 -62.36 30.09 16.74
CA ASN A 103 -62.76 28.70 17.03
C ASN A 103 -63.02 27.87 15.74
N PHE A 104 -62.07 27.89 14.80
CA PHE A 104 -62.10 27.07 13.60
C PHE A 104 -60.90 26.09 13.61
N THR A 105 -61.15 24.78 13.46
CA THR A 105 -60.10 23.76 13.41
C THR A 105 -59.89 23.21 12.01
N TRP A 106 -58.67 22.78 11.71
CA TRP A 106 -58.31 22.12 10.44
C TRP A 106 -58.06 20.63 10.62
N ASP A 107 -58.63 20.06 11.68
CA ASP A 107 -58.57 18.65 12.00
C ASP A 107 -59.78 18.25 12.85
N ASP A 108 -60.01 16.94 13.00
CA ASP A 108 -61.01 16.35 13.88
C ASP A 108 -60.38 15.69 15.12
N GLY A 109 -59.12 16.04 15.40
CA GLY A 109 -58.32 15.48 16.49
C GLY A 109 -57.86 14.04 16.27
N TYR A 110 -56.98 13.57 17.13
CA TYR A 110 -56.51 12.18 17.13
C TYR A 110 -57.54 11.24 17.77
N PRO A 111 -57.80 10.03 17.21
CA PRO A 111 -57.17 9.41 16.03
C PRO A 111 -57.95 9.64 14.73
N SER A 112 -58.92 10.56 14.71
CA SER A 112 -59.72 10.84 13.50
C SER A 112 -58.83 11.42 12.39
N GLY A 113 -57.86 12.26 12.76
CA GLY A 113 -56.96 12.92 11.84
C GLY A 113 -57.52 14.22 11.28
N GLY A 114 -56.78 14.79 10.34
CA GLY A 114 -57.08 16.05 9.68
C GLY A 114 -57.34 15.85 8.19
N ASN A 115 -56.70 16.66 7.37
CA ASN A 115 -56.87 16.67 5.93
C ASN A 115 -55.64 16.10 5.25
N TYR A 116 -55.80 15.61 4.02
CA TYR A 116 -54.68 15.27 3.16
C TYR A 116 -54.22 16.49 2.38
N TRP A 117 -52.93 16.76 2.41
CA TRP A 117 -52.29 17.87 1.70
C TRP A 117 -51.24 17.29 0.74
N SER A 118 -51.46 17.43 -0.57
CA SER A 118 -50.58 16.81 -1.58
C SER A 118 -49.14 17.33 -1.60
N ASP A 119 -48.87 18.46 -0.93
CA ASP A 119 -47.56 19.08 -0.76
C ASP A 119 -46.96 18.82 0.63
N ASP A 120 -47.67 18.13 1.52
CA ASP A 120 -47.12 17.70 2.79
C ASP A 120 -46.05 16.62 2.57
N THR A 121 -44.94 16.77 3.28
CA THR A 121 -43.78 15.87 3.25
C THR A 121 -43.53 15.26 4.63
N GLY A 122 -44.51 15.37 5.53
CA GLY A 122 -44.50 14.80 6.87
C GLY A 122 -44.30 13.29 6.89
N PHE A 123 -43.77 12.80 8.01
CA PHE A 123 -43.55 11.37 8.25
C PHE A 123 -44.69 10.78 9.08
N ASP A 124 -45.00 9.51 8.85
CA ASP A 124 -45.80 8.69 9.75
C ASP A 124 -44.93 7.55 10.28
N ARG A 125 -44.26 7.80 11.41
CA ARG A 125 -43.42 6.81 12.10
C ARG A 125 -44.27 5.76 12.81
N GLY A 126 -45.55 6.06 13.08
CA GLY A 126 -46.49 5.18 13.73
C GLY A 126 -47.13 4.15 12.80
N GLY A 127 -47.13 4.42 11.50
CA GLY A 127 -47.86 3.67 10.48
C GLY A 127 -49.38 3.75 10.67
N ASP A 128 -49.90 4.80 11.31
CA ASP A 128 -51.34 4.95 11.58
C ASP A 128 -52.08 5.81 10.54
N GLY A 129 -51.37 6.26 9.50
CA GLY A 129 -51.89 7.06 8.40
C GLY A 129 -51.96 8.55 8.69
N ILE A 130 -51.51 8.99 9.87
CA ILE A 130 -51.49 10.39 10.32
C ILE A 130 -50.03 10.84 10.43
N GLY A 131 -49.72 12.01 9.87
CA GLY A 131 -48.42 12.63 9.99
C GLY A 131 -48.08 13.01 11.44
N ASP A 132 -46.85 12.71 11.84
CA ASP A 132 -46.29 13.04 13.16
C ASP A 132 -45.98 14.54 13.32
N GLU A 133 -45.95 15.29 12.21
CA GLU A 133 -45.69 16.73 12.19
C GLU A 133 -46.94 17.48 11.73
N PRO A 134 -47.36 18.54 12.46
CA PRO A 134 -48.47 19.39 12.03
C PRO A 134 -48.20 20.06 10.68
N TYR A 135 -49.20 20.11 9.81
CA TYR A 135 -49.16 20.90 8.59
C TYR A 135 -49.56 22.35 8.92
N VAL A 136 -48.59 23.26 8.80
CA VAL A 136 -48.74 24.69 9.12
C VAL A 136 -48.93 25.49 7.85
N PHE A 137 -49.98 26.33 7.81
CA PHE A 137 -50.28 27.13 6.63
C PHE A 137 -49.25 28.27 6.45
N ALA A 138 -48.91 28.60 5.20
CA ALA A 138 -47.92 29.62 4.88
C ALA A 138 -48.39 31.05 5.14
N TYR A 139 -49.70 31.33 4.97
CA TYR A 139 -50.35 32.60 5.35
C TYR A 139 -51.02 32.47 6.72
N PRO A 140 -51.01 33.50 7.60
CA PRO A 140 -51.56 33.38 8.96
C PRO A 140 -53.02 32.90 8.97
N GLY A 141 -53.33 31.87 9.77
CA GLY A 141 -54.73 31.54 10.09
C GLY A 141 -55.08 30.10 10.52
N GLY A 142 -54.23 29.09 10.31
CA GLY A 142 -54.59 27.70 10.64
C GLY A 142 -53.42 26.73 10.73
N VAL A 143 -53.63 25.65 11.48
CA VAL A 143 -52.73 24.50 11.62
C VAL A 143 -53.59 23.26 11.57
N ASP A 144 -53.26 22.32 10.70
CA ASP A 144 -53.75 20.95 10.77
C ASP A 144 -52.78 20.17 11.65
N ARG A 145 -53.23 19.75 12.83
CA ARG A 145 -52.35 19.09 13.81
C ARG A 145 -52.09 17.62 13.51
N TYR A 146 -52.89 17.04 12.62
CA TYR A 146 -52.92 15.61 12.37
C TYR A 146 -53.13 15.35 10.86
N PRO A 147 -52.26 15.89 9.97
CA PRO A 147 -52.46 15.75 8.54
C PRO A 147 -52.47 14.28 8.13
N LEU A 148 -53.27 13.92 7.13
CA LEU A 148 -53.29 12.56 6.59
C LEU A 148 -52.13 12.36 5.62
N ILE A 149 -51.45 11.22 5.69
CA ILE A 149 -50.35 10.87 4.76
C ILE A 149 -50.87 10.50 3.37
N LEU A 150 -52.09 10.01 3.29
CA LEU A 150 -52.76 9.64 2.04
C LEU A 150 -54.10 10.35 1.89
N PRO A 151 -54.60 10.52 0.64
CA PRO A 151 -55.92 11.07 0.42
C PRO A 151 -56.99 10.31 1.21
N TRP A 152 -57.83 11.06 1.93
CA TRP A 152 -59.03 10.56 2.57
C TRP A 152 -59.87 9.72 1.61
N GLY A 153 -60.30 8.54 2.10
CA GLY A 153 -61.08 7.58 1.33
C GLY A 153 -60.26 6.69 0.39
N ARG A 154 -58.92 6.81 0.34
CA ARG A 154 -58.05 5.83 -0.32
C ARG A 154 -57.55 4.78 0.66
N THR A 155 -57.50 3.54 0.19
CA THR A 155 -56.76 2.46 0.86
C THR A 155 -55.31 2.51 0.37
N PRO A 156 -54.31 2.55 1.28
CA PRO A 156 -52.91 2.49 0.91
C PRO A 156 -52.61 1.21 0.08
N ASN A 157 -51.88 1.35 -1.03
CA ASN A 157 -51.37 0.19 -1.76
C ASN A 157 -49.92 -0.11 -1.34
N PRO A 158 -49.52 -1.40 -1.26
CA PRO A 158 -48.14 -1.72 -0.97
C PRO A 158 -47.23 -1.30 -2.13
N PRO A 159 -45.95 -0.96 -1.84
CA PRO A 159 -44.99 -0.62 -2.88
C PRO A 159 -44.71 -1.81 -3.80
N VAL A 160 -44.03 -1.58 -4.92
CA VAL A 160 -43.52 -2.62 -5.82
C VAL A 160 -42.01 -2.70 -5.70
N ALA A 161 -41.52 -3.75 -5.04
CA ALA A 161 -40.09 -4.01 -4.88
C ALA A 161 -39.46 -4.43 -6.23
N ARG A 162 -38.33 -3.80 -6.58
CA ARG A 162 -37.53 -4.15 -7.75
C ARG A 162 -36.06 -4.26 -7.39
N LEU A 163 -35.50 -5.44 -7.62
CA LEU A 163 -34.11 -5.79 -7.35
C LEU A 163 -33.33 -5.92 -8.65
N SER A 164 -32.11 -5.39 -8.64
CA SER A 164 -31.17 -5.43 -9.76
C SER A 164 -29.75 -5.71 -9.28
N THR A 165 -28.92 -6.22 -10.18
CA THR A 165 -27.49 -6.43 -9.91
C THR A 165 -26.69 -6.29 -11.20
N ASP A 166 -25.41 -5.93 -11.07
CA ASP A 166 -24.46 -5.92 -12.18
C ASP A 166 -23.95 -7.32 -12.55
N ASN A 167 -23.93 -8.26 -11.60
CA ASN A 167 -23.48 -9.63 -11.84
C ASN A 167 -24.18 -10.66 -10.92
N PRO A 168 -25.11 -11.47 -11.45
CA PRO A 168 -25.78 -12.52 -10.67
C PRO A 168 -24.94 -13.79 -10.48
N ASN A 169 -23.78 -13.91 -11.13
CA ASN A 169 -22.90 -15.08 -11.03
C ASN A 169 -21.46 -14.67 -10.66
N PRO A 170 -21.22 -14.06 -9.48
CA PRO A 170 -19.87 -13.67 -9.07
C PRO A 170 -19.04 -14.88 -8.61
N VAL A 171 -17.72 -14.69 -8.54
CA VAL A 171 -16.86 -15.64 -7.83
C VAL A 171 -16.80 -15.32 -6.34
N ALA A 172 -16.48 -16.30 -5.50
CA ALA A 172 -16.36 -16.09 -4.06
C ALA A 172 -15.33 -14.97 -3.73
N GLY A 173 -15.74 -14.00 -2.90
CA GLY A 173 -14.97 -12.81 -2.55
C GLY A 173 -15.01 -11.67 -3.57
N GLN A 174 -15.71 -11.82 -4.69
CA GLN A 174 -15.97 -10.71 -5.62
C GLN A 174 -17.11 -9.83 -5.10
N GLY A 175 -16.86 -8.53 -4.98
CA GLY A 175 -17.90 -7.54 -4.73
C GLY A 175 -18.82 -7.37 -5.95
N VAL A 176 -20.12 -7.35 -5.72
CA VAL A 176 -21.18 -7.07 -6.70
C VAL A 176 -22.03 -5.92 -6.20
N TRP A 177 -22.55 -5.12 -7.12
CA TRP A 177 -23.51 -4.07 -6.80
C TRP A 177 -24.92 -4.61 -6.90
N ILE A 178 -25.71 -4.33 -5.87
CA ILE A 178 -27.10 -4.76 -5.75
C ILE A 178 -27.94 -3.51 -5.49
N GLY A 179 -28.95 -3.30 -6.34
CA GLY A 179 -29.76 -2.07 -6.38
C GLY A 179 -31.25 -2.34 -6.21
N GLY A 180 -31.88 -1.53 -5.37
CA GLY A 180 -33.31 -1.50 -5.09
C GLY A 180 -34.01 -0.20 -5.51
N THR A 181 -33.26 0.83 -5.92
CA THR A 181 -33.77 2.19 -6.23
C THR A 181 -34.75 2.25 -7.41
N SER A 182 -34.89 1.17 -8.18
CA SER A 182 -35.92 1.05 -9.22
C SER A 182 -37.31 0.68 -8.67
N SER A 183 -37.43 0.43 -7.36
CA SER A 183 -38.71 0.15 -6.71
C SER A 183 -39.63 1.37 -6.79
N THR A 184 -40.94 1.16 -6.82
CA THR A 184 -41.92 2.24 -7.03
C THR A 184 -43.07 2.13 -6.05
N ASP A 185 -43.71 3.25 -5.78
CA ASP A 185 -44.97 3.34 -5.05
C ASP A 185 -45.91 4.26 -5.84
N GLU A 186 -47.17 3.85 -6.05
CA GLU A 186 -48.12 4.56 -6.92
C GLU A 186 -48.89 5.65 -6.18
N ASP A 187 -49.02 5.54 -4.86
CA ASP A 187 -49.73 6.46 -3.97
C ASP A 187 -48.86 7.10 -2.90
N GLY A 188 -47.57 6.76 -2.85
CA GLY A 188 -46.62 7.32 -1.90
C GLY A 188 -45.17 7.31 -2.37
N SER A 189 -44.25 7.12 -1.42
CA SER A 189 -42.80 7.10 -1.63
C SER A 189 -42.15 5.99 -0.83
N ILE A 190 -41.06 5.43 -1.35
CA ILE A 190 -40.30 4.38 -0.66
C ILE A 190 -39.40 5.00 0.39
N LEU A 191 -39.55 4.54 1.63
CA LEU A 191 -38.84 5.06 2.78
C LEU A 191 -37.67 4.18 3.20
N VAL A 192 -37.88 2.86 3.26
CA VAL A 192 -36.90 1.91 3.82
C VAL A 192 -36.56 0.85 2.78
N TYR A 193 -35.28 0.55 2.66
CA TYR A 193 -34.76 -0.60 1.92
C TYR A 193 -34.11 -1.56 2.91
N HIS A 194 -34.42 -2.85 2.80
CA HIS A 194 -33.80 -3.92 3.57
C HIS A 194 -33.45 -5.10 2.66
N PHE A 195 -32.16 -5.40 2.59
CA PHE A 195 -31.59 -6.51 1.84
C PHE A 195 -31.20 -7.62 2.81
N ASP A 196 -31.65 -8.84 2.51
CA ASP A 196 -31.12 -10.08 3.06
C ASP A 196 -30.40 -10.80 1.92
N PHE A 197 -29.09 -11.01 2.05
CA PHE A 197 -28.31 -11.62 0.97
C PHE A 197 -28.41 -13.16 0.96
N GLY A 198 -29.07 -13.77 1.95
CA GLY A 198 -29.22 -15.22 2.05
C GLY A 198 -27.97 -15.97 2.54
N ASP A 199 -26.91 -15.24 2.90
CA ASP A 199 -25.67 -15.77 3.51
C ASP A 199 -25.55 -15.47 5.01
N GLY A 200 -26.63 -14.97 5.61
CA GLY A 200 -26.68 -14.54 7.01
C GLY A 200 -26.28 -13.08 7.23
N VAL A 201 -25.92 -12.35 6.17
CA VAL A 201 -25.69 -10.89 6.21
C VAL A 201 -26.94 -10.16 5.71
N THR A 202 -27.30 -9.09 6.41
CA THR A 202 -28.35 -8.17 5.98
C THR A 202 -27.81 -6.75 5.93
N TRP A 203 -28.49 -5.89 5.17
CA TRP A 203 -28.20 -4.46 5.10
C TRP A 203 -29.48 -3.68 4.88
N GLY A 204 -29.64 -2.52 5.53
CA GLY A 204 -30.80 -1.69 5.31
C GLY A 204 -30.64 -0.29 5.85
N GLY A 205 -31.54 0.60 5.44
CA GLY A 205 -31.53 2.00 5.83
C GLY A 205 -32.69 2.79 5.21
N ILE A 206 -32.74 4.08 5.57
CA ILE A 206 -33.77 5.02 5.13
C ILE A 206 -33.26 5.86 3.97
N GLY A 207 -34.12 6.09 2.98
CA GLY A 207 -33.86 6.94 1.81
C GLY A 207 -33.05 6.27 0.69
N ASP A 208 -32.96 6.93 -0.46
CA ASP A 208 -32.46 6.31 -1.70
C ASP A 208 -30.98 5.90 -1.68
N LEU A 209 -30.15 6.53 -0.85
CA LEU A 209 -28.76 6.08 -0.64
C LEU A 209 -28.70 4.70 0.01
N ALA A 210 -29.74 4.33 0.76
CA ALA A 210 -29.94 2.98 1.27
C ALA A 210 -30.53 2.03 0.20
N GLY A 211 -30.73 2.46 -1.04
CA GLY A 211 -31.22 1.61 -2.12
C GLY A 211 -30.12 0.94 -2.94
N THR A 212 -28.83 1.17 -2.67
CA THR A 212 -27.71 0.54 -3.42
C THR A 212 -26.61 0.08 -2.47
N VAL A 213 -26.17 -1.17 -2.62
CA VAL A 213 -25.19 -1.80 -1.73
C VAL A 213 -24.16 -2.63 -2.53
N SER A 214 -22.91 -2.63 -2.06
CA SER A 214 -21.89 -3.55 -2.54
C SER A 214 -21.78 -4.73 -1.57
N HIS A 215 -21.98 -5.94 -2.07
CA HIS A 215 -21.88 -7.18 -1.27
C HIS A 215 -20.91 -8.18 -1.90
N SER A 216 -20.24 -8.98 -1.09
CA SER A 216 -19.37 -10.06 -1.56
C SER A 216 -19.65 -11.35 -0.79
N PHE A 217 -20.01 -12.41 -1.50
CA PHE A 217 -20.25 -13.72 -0.92
C PHE A 217 -18.92 -14.42 -0.64
N ALA A 218 -18.68 -14.82 0.61
CA ALA A 218 -17.40 -15.38 1.03
C ALA A 218 -17.13 -16.79 0.48
N ASN A 219 -18.18 -17.58 0.27
CA ASN A 219 -18.09 -18.97 -0.14
C ASN A 219 -18.88 -19.23 -1.43
N PRO A 220 -18.47 -20.21 -2.25
CA PRO A 220 -19.28 -20.71 -3.35
C PRO A 220 -20.61 -21.29 -2.84
N GLY A 221 -21.66 -21.11 -3.62
CA GLY A 221 -23.00 -21.54 -3.24
C GLY A 221 -24.08 -20.83 -4.02
N THR A 222 -25.33 -21.19 -3.74
CA THR A 222 -26.50 -20.49 -4.28
C THR A 222 -27.15 -19.72 -3.15
N TYR A 223 -27.31 -18.41 -3.34
CA TYR A 223 -27.86 -17.49 -2.35
C TYR A 223 -29.10 -16.82 -2.91
N THR A 224 -30.17 -16.76 -2.12
CA THR A 224 -31.40 -16.06 -2.50
C THR A 224 -31.40 -14.70 -1.81
N THR A 225 -31.01 -13.68 -2.55
CA THR A 225 -31.03 -12.30 -2.05
C THR A 225 -32.45 -11.77 -2.14
N THR A 226 -32.97 -11.27 -1.03
CA THR A 226 -34.32 -10.69 -0.93
C THR A 226 -34.21 -9.22 -0.58
N LEU A 227 -34.85 -8.37 -1.38
CA LEU A 227 -35.09 -6.97 -1.05
C LEU A 227 -36.51 -6.85 -0.51
N THR A 228 -36.66 -6.25 0.66
CA THR A 228 -37.92 -5.74 1.20
C THR A 228 -37.88 -4.23 1.19
N VAL A 229 -38.90 -3.59 0.64
CA VAL A 229 -39.08 -2.13 0.69
C VAL A 229 -40.30 -1.78 1.53
N THR A 230 -40.20 -0.69 2.29
CA THR A 230 -41.30 -0.11 3.08
C THR A 230 -41.59 1.29 2.56
N ASP A 231 -42.86 1.61 2.32
CA ASP A 231 -43.30 2.95 1.91
C ASP A 231 -43.53 3.89 3.11
N ASN A 232 -43.94 5.13 2.83
CA ASN A 232 -44.30 6.15 3.81
C ASN A 232 -45.65 5.89 4.52
N SER A 233 -46.40 4.86 4.11
CA SER A 233 -47.62 4.38 4.77
C SER A 233 -47.37 3.14 5.64
N GLY A 234 -46.09 2.73 5.77
CA GLY A 234 -45.68 1.54 6.53
C GLY A 234 -45.98 0.21 5.85
N LEU A 235 -46.49 0.19 4.62
CA LEU A 235 -46.71 -1.05 3.88
C LEU A 235 -45.41 -1.55 3.28
N THR A 236 -45.35 -2.87 3.09
CA THR A 236 -44.13 -3.54 2.62
C THR A 236 -44.39 -4.44 1.42
N ASN A 237 -43.36 -4.59 0.60
CA ASN A 237 -43.32 -5.58 -0.46
C ASN A 237 -41.90 -6.13 -0.59
N SER A 238 -41.76 -7.36 -1.10
CA SER A 238 -40.47 -8.00 -1.26
C SER A 238 -40.32 -8.67 -2.62
N THR A 239 -39.08 -8.73 -3.10
CA THR A 239 -38.69 -9.44 -4.31
C THR A 239 -37.34 -10.12 -4.10
N SER A 240 -37.10 -11.22 -4.80
CA SER A 240 -35.89 -12.02 -4.60
C SER A 240 -35.20 -12.31 -5.93
N MET A 241 -33.87 -12.42 -5.87
CA MET A 241 -33.01 -12.82 -6.98
C MET A 241 -32.00 -13.86 -6.50
N VAL A 242 -31.75 -14.86 -7.33
CA VAL A 242 -30.78 -15.92 -7.03
C VAL A 242 -29.39 -15.52 -7.53
N PHE A 243 -28.40 -15.59 -6.65
CA PHE A 243 -26.98 -15.47 -6.95
C PHE A 243 -26.34 -16.85 -6.96
N THR A 244 -25.60 -17.18 -8.03
CA THR A 244 -24.84 -18.43 -8.12
C THR A 244 -23.35 -18.13 -8.04
N VAL A 245 -22.79 -18.33 -6.84
CA VAL A 245 -21.41 -17.98 -6.52
C VAL A 245 -20.49 -19.16 -6.81
N THR A 246 -19.48 -18.97 -7.64
CA THR A 246 -18.54 -20.03 -8.03
C THR A 246 -17.17 -19.88 -7.39
N VAL A 247 -16.37 -20.96 -7.43
CA VAL A 247 -14.97 -20.91 -7.02
C VAL A 247 -14.19 -19.98 -7.97
N PRO A 248 -13.37 -19.05 -7.48
CA PRO A 248 -12.49 -18.24 -8.33
C PRO A 248 -11.49 -19.11 -9.07
N THR A 249 -11.36 -18.96 -10.39
CA THR A 249 -10.42 -19.76 -11.21
C THR A 249 -9.03 -19.11 -11.35
N GLU A 250 -8.82 -17.93 -10.75
CA GLU A 250 -7.57 -17.20 -10.86
C GLU A 250 -6.50 -17.81 -9.96
N ALA A 251 -5.37 -18.19 -10.55
CA ALA A 251 -4.21 -18.67 -9.82
C ALA A 251 -3.50 -17.51 -9.09
N PRO A 252 -2.84 -17.76 -7.94
CA PRO A 252 -2.01 -16.75 -7.29
C PRO A 252 -0.87 -16.29 -8.21
N ARG A 253 -0.33 -15.10 -7.94
CA ARG A 253 0.91 -14.60 -8.53
C ARG A 253 2.07 -14.95 -7.61
N ALA A 254 2.95 -15.84 -8.09
CA ALA A 254 4.22 -16.11 -7.44
C ALA A 254 5.19 -14.94 -7.66
N TYR A 255 5.88 -14.53 -6.60
CA TYR A 255 6.95 -13.56 -6.67
C TYR A 255 7.95 -13.82 -5.54
N PHE A 256 9.23 -13.69 -5.85
CA PHE A 256 10.26 -13.69 -4.84
C PHE A 256 11.46 -12.83 -5.22
N ASP A 257 12.17 -12.40 -4.18
CA ASP A 257 13.52 -11.86 -4.27
C ASP A 257 14.46 -12.68 -3.39
N PHE A 258 15.75 -12.51 -3.63
CA PHE A 258 16.79 -13.20 -2.88
C PHE A 258 18.01 -12.31 -2.66
N GLY A 259 18.74 -12.59 -1.60
CA GLY A 259 19.99 -11.93 -1.26
C GLY A 259 20.98 -12.90 -0.60
N PRO A 260 22.27 -12.57 -0.52
CA PRO A 260 22.86 -11.29 -0.90
C PRO A 260 22.95 -11.08 -2.43
N LEU A 261 23.15 -9.83 -2.84
CA LEU A 261 23.43 -9.47 -4.24
C LEU A 261 24.77 -10.08 -4.70
N GLU A 262 24.98 -10.12 -6.01
CA GLU A 262 26.18 -10.70 -6.61
C GLU A 262 27.46 -9.92 -6.30
N PRO A 263 28.64 -10.58 -6.32
CA PRO A 263 28.85 -12.01 -6.56
C PRO A 263 28.60 -12.89 -5.32
N ARG A 264 28.14 -14.13 -5.55
CA ARG A 264 27.99 -15.18 -4.53
C ARG A 264 28.93 -16.34 -4.86
N TYR A 265 29.53 -16.94 -3.84
CA TYR A 265 30.45 -18.08 -3.99
C TYR A 265 29.89 -19.32 -3.30
N PRO A 266 30.41 -20.52 -3.58
CA PRO A 266 30.03 -21.73 -2.86
C PRO A 266 30.06 -21.54 -1.35
N ASP A 267 29.15 -22.22 -0.66
CA ASP A 267 28.97 -22.16 0.80
C ASP A 267 28.48 -20.80 1.34
N THR A 268 28.09 -19.86 0.46
CA THR A 268 27.36 -18.66 0.86
C THR A 268 25.89 -19.00 1.11
N THR A 269 25.35 -18.65 2.28
CA THR A 269 23.91 -18.71 2.55
C THR A 269 23.16 -17.64 1.76
N VAL A 270 22.21 -18.08 0.95
CA VAL A 270 21.27 -17.22 0.22
C VAL A 270 19.93 -17.23 0.95
N PHE A 271 19.37 -16.06 1.20
CA PHE A 271 18.06 -15.85 1.82
C PHE A 271 17.03 -15.50 0.75
N PHE A 272 15.86 -16.11 0.83
CA PHE A 272 14.77 -15.95 -0.11
C PHE A 272 13.53 -15.41 0.60
N SER A 273 12.81 -14.49 -0.06
CA SER A 273 11.57 -13.92 0.45
C SER A 273 10.49 -13.91 -0.64
N ALA A 274 9.32 -14.48 -0.33
CA ALA A 274 8.14 -14.53 -1.19
C ALA A 274 7.15 -13.39 -0.95
N GLU A 275 7.54 -12.35 -0.20
CA GLU A 275 6.65 -11.28 0.31
C GLU A 275 5.83 -10.55 -0.77
N GLY A 276 6.33 -10.48 -2.01
CA GLY A 276 5.58 -9.89 -3.13
C GLY A 276 4.56 -10.82 -3.80
N SER A 277 4.39 -12.06 -3.31
CA SER A 277 3.39 -12.99 -3.83
C SER A 277 1.98 -12.56 -3.42
N SER A 278 1.01 -12.72 -4.31
CA SER A 278 -0.36 -12.26 -4.07
C SER A 278 -1.41 -13.14 -4.71
N THR A 279 -2.67 -13.00 -4.28
CA THR A 279 -3.83 -13.60 -4.96
C THR A 279 -4.97 -12.59 -4.91
N ARG A 280 -5.77 -12.51 -5.98
CA ARG A 280 -6.90 -11.59 -6.06
C ARG A 280 -8.07 -12.00 -5.16
N TYR A 281 -8.28 -13.31 -5.01
CA TYR A 281 -9.35 -13.90 -4.24
C TYR A 281 -8.81 -14.98 -3.29
N GLY A 282 -9.27 -14.97 -2.04
CA GLY A 282 -8.78 -15.88 -0.99
C GLY A 282 -7.42 -15.45 -0.42
N THR A 283 -6.67 -16.42 0.12
CA THR A 283 -5.35 -16.19 0.74
C THR A 283 -4.31 -17.19 0.22
N ILE A 284 -3.03 -16.85 0.29
CA ILE A 284 -1.95 -17.82 -0.01
C ILE A 284 -1.76 -18.72 1.22
N VAL A 285 -1.81 -20.04 1.02
CA VAL A 285 -1.75 -21.05 2.09
C VAL A 285 -0.49 -21.92 2.03
N SER A 286 0.26 -21.90 0.93
CA SER A 286 1.48 -22.69 0.78
C SER A 286 2.53 -21.98 -0.11
N TYR A 287 3.79 -22.15 0.28
CA TYR A 287 5.00 -21.72 -0.43
C TYR A 287 5.96 -22.90 -0.49
N VAL A 288 6.33 -23.34 -1.69
CA VAL A 288 7.25 -24.46 -1.93
C VAL A 288 8.39 -23.98 -2.80
N TRP A 289 9.61 -24.23 -2.35
CA TRP A 289 10.85 -23.85 -3.02
C TRP A 289 11.57 -25.08 -3.57
N ASP A 290 12.06 -24.96 -4.79
CA ASP A 290 13.05 -25.85 -5.40
C ASP A 290 14.23 -24.98 -5.81
N PHE A 291 15.41 -25.23 -5.24
CA PHE A 291 16.59 -24.40 -5.47
C PHE A 291 17.35 -24.78 -6.75
N GLY A 292 16.94 -25.85 -7.46
CA GLY A 292 17.57 -26.28 -8.71
C GLY A 292 18.86 -27.09 -8.55
N ASP A 293 19.33 -27.31 -7.31
CA ASP A 293 20.46 -28.17 -6.96
C ASP A 293 20.03 -29.47 -6.24
N GLY A 294 18.73 -29.75 -6.21
CA GLY A 294 18.11 -30.84 -5.46
C GLY A 294 17.66 -30.46 -4.05
N GLY A 295 17.99 -29.26 -3.56
CA GLY A 295 17.45 -28.72 -2.31
C GLY A 295 16.01 -28.23 -2.46
N VAL A 296 15.20 -28.46 -1.43
CA VAL A 296 13.82 -27.97 -1.33
C VAL A 296 13.55 -27.33 0.02
N ALA A 297 12.61 -26.40 0.08
CA ALA A 297 12.14 -25.79 1.32
C ALA A 297 10.67 -25.38 1.24
N SER A 298 10.11 -24.96 2.38
CA SER A 298 8.76 -24.41 2.48
C SER A 298 8.73 -23.15 3.35
N GLY A 299 7.69 -22.34 3.21
CA GLY A 299 7.50 -21.10 3.95
C GLY A 299 7.71 -19.85 3.09
N ASP A 300 7.17 -18.71 3.53
CA ASP A 300 7.26 -17.43 2.83
C ASP A 300 8.68 -16.83 2.87
N ARG A 301 9.48 -17.21 3.86
CA ARG A 301 10.92 -16.91 3.95
C ARG A 301 11.72 -18.17 4.22
N THR A 302 12.85 -18.32 3.53
CA THR A 302 13.74 -19.47 3.69
C THR A 302 15.19 -19.10 3.37
N SER A 303 16.12 -20.01 3.64
CA SER A 303 17.52 -19.88 3.24
C SER A 303 18.07 -21.20 2.71
N HIS A 304 19.05 -21.10 1.82
CA HIS A 304 19.71 -22.25 1.21
C HIS A 304 21.20 -22.00 1.00
N VAL A 305 22.00 -23.06 1.05
CA VAL A 305 23.46 -23.01 0.86
C VAL A 305 23.83 -23.82 -0.39
N PHE A 306 24.32 -23.13 -1.41
CA PHE A 306 24.79 -23.76 -2.65
C PHE A 306 26.25 -24.17 -2.50
N ARG A 307 26.54 -25.48 -2.60
CA ARG A 307 27.89 -26.03 -2.37
C ARG A 307 28.81 -26.01 -3.59
N THR A 308 28.24 -25.77 -4.77
CA THR A 308 28.99 -25.77 -6.04
C THR A 308 28.73 -24.48 -6.80
N SER A 309 29.72 -24.03 -7.58
CA SER A 309 29.51 -22.96 -8.54
C SER A 309 28.64 -23.42 -9.70
N GLY A 310 27.82 -22.53 -10.25
CA GLY A 310 26.90 -22.82 -11.34
C GLY A 310 25.75 -21.82 -11.39
N THR A 311 24.89 -21.96 -12.39
CA THR A 311 23.62 -21.23 -12.48
C THR A 311 22.49 -22.18 -12.15
N PHE A 312 21.67 -21.79 -11.16
CA PHE A 312 20.57 -22.59 -10.64
C PHE A 312 19.23 -21.94 -10.96
N GLN A 313 18.26 -22.75 -11.38
CA GLN A 313 16.89 -22.30 -11.66
C GLN A 313 16.06 -22.40 -10.38
N VAL A 314 16.04 -21.34 -9.57
CA VAL A 314 15.27 -21.33 -8.33
C VAL A 314 13.80 -21.14 -8.68
N ARG A 315 12.95 -22.08 -8.25
CA ARG A 315 11.51 -22.06 -8.43
C ARG A 315 10.80 -21.87 -7.11
N LEU A 316 9.92 -20.86 -7.06
CA LEU A 316 8.88 -20.74 -6.03
C LEU A 316 7.54 -21.16 -6.61
N THR A 317 6.84 -22.08 -5.95
CA THR A 317 5.44 -22.41 -6.23
C THR A 317 4.57 -21.96 -5.06
N VAL A 318 3.55 -21.16 -5.32
CA VAL A 318 2.58 -20.70 -4.31
C VAL A 318 1.21 -21.28 -4.60
N THR A 319 0.44 -21.60 -3.55
CA THR A 319 -0.93 -22.14 -3.66
C THR A 319 -1.87 -21.30 -2.81
N ASN A 320 -3.03 -20.95 -3.35
CA ASN A 320 -4.07 -20.23 -2.61
C ASN A 320 -5.07 -21.16 -1.91
N SER A 321 -5.92 -20.59 -1.07
CA SER A 321 -6.95 -21.28 -0.28
C SER A 321 -8.01 -22.00 -1.13
N TRP A 322 -8.06 -21.72 -2.44
CA TRP A 322 -8.93 -22.39 -3.41
C TRP A 322 -8.25 -23.57 -4.13
N GLY A 323 -6.99 -23.89 -3.77
CA GLY A 323 -6.23 -24.98 -4.36
C GLY A 323 -5.56 -24.65 -5.70
N HIS A 324 -5.62 -23.40 -6.16
CA HIS A 324 -4.92 -22.98 -7.36
C HIS A 324 -3.47 -22.65 -7.06
N SER A 325 -2.57 -23.09 -7.93
CA SER A 325 -1.13 -22.88 -7.79
C SER A 325 -0.53 -22.19 -9.01
N ASN A 326 0.54 -21.45 -8.78
CA ASN A 326 1.37 -20.88 -9.84
C ASN A 326 2.83 -20.85 -9.38
N SER A 327 3.77 -20.77 -10.33
CA SER A 327 5.19 -20.74 -10.02
C SER A 327 5.93 -19.62 -10.73
N LEU A 328 6.97 -19.10 -10.09
CA LEU A 328 7.96 -18.21 -10.67
C LEU A 328 9.32 -18.90 -10.62
N VAL A 329 10.08 -18.82 -11.71
CA VAL A 329 11.46 -19.28 -11.79
C VAL A 329 12.37 -18.08 -11.99
N ARG A 330 13.47 -18.01 -11.24
CA ARG A 330 14.54 -17.02 -11.46
C ARG A 330 15.90 -17.72 -11.44
N GLU A 331 16.80 -17.22 -12.26
CA GLU A 331 18.18 -17.67 -12.30
C GLU A 331 18.98 -17.09 -11.12
N LEU A 332 19.73 -17.96 -10.46
CA LEU A 332 20.68 -17.61 -9.42
C LEU A 332 22.06 -18.13 -9.83
N THR A 333 23.01 -17.22 -10.05
CA THR A 333 24.40 -17.61 -10.32
C THR A 333 25.22 -17.63 -9.03
N ILE A 334 25.97 -18.72 -8.84
CA ILE A 334 27.04 -18.91 -7.87
C ILE A 334 28.36 -18.98 -8.65
N ALA A 335 29.18 -17.94 -8.52
CA ALA A 335 30.44 -17.83 -9.22
C ALA A 335 31.46 -18.84 -8.69
N SER A 336 32.31 -19.36 -9.57
CA SER A 336 33.51 -20.08 -9.14
C SER A 336 34.46 -19.12 -8.42
N ILE A 337 35.12 -19.59 -7.37
CA ILE A 337 36.18 -18.83 -6.69
C ILE A 337 37.34 -18.64 -7.68
N PRO A 338 37.73 -17.41 -8.05
CA PRO A 338 38.87 -17.16 -8.91
C PRO A 338 40.17 -17.72 -8.32
N ASP A 339 41.00 -18.33 -9.16
CA ASP A 339 42.35 -18.73 -8.77
C ASP A 339 43.26 -17.49 -8.73
N ILE A 340 43.64 -17.07 -7.52
CA ILE A 340 44.57 -15.95 -7.33
C ILE A 340 46.01 -16.50 -7.44
N PRO A 341 46.80 -16.08 -8.45
CA PRO A 341 48.18 -16.55 -8.62
C PRO A 341 49.07 -16.10 -7.46
N LEU A 342 49.85 -17.04 -6.92
CA LEU A 342 50.77 -16.81 -5.81
C LEU A 342 52.23 -16.85 -6.31
N VAL A 343 53.05 -15.93 -5.81
CA VAL A 343 54.51 -15.90 -6.05
C VAL A 343 55.23 -15.98 -4.71
N MET A 344 56.25 -16.83 -4.62
CA MET A 344 57.00 -16.98 -3.38
C MET A 344 57.83 -15.74 -3.08
N TYR A 345 57.60 -15.14 -1.91
CA TYR A 345 58.29 -13.96 -1.42
C TYR A 345 59.16 -14.32 -0.22
N SER A 346 60.39 -13.78 -0.15
CA SER A 346 61.33 -13.99 0.96
C SER A 346 61.54 -12.68 1.72
N HIS A 347 61.49 -12.72 3.05
CA HIS A 347 61.71 -11.54 3.90
C HIS A 347 62.93 -11.74 4.82
N PRO A 348 63.74 -10.69 5.12
CA PRO A 348 64.87 -10.75 6.04
C PRO A 348 64.52 -11.20 7.48
N SER A 349 63.25 -11.02 7.89
CA SER A 349 62.73 -11.52 9.19
C SER A 349 62.53 -13.04 9.24
N GLY A 350 63.20 -13.79 8.36
CA GLY A 350 63.32 -15.23 8.48
C GLY A 350 62.10 -16.03 8.03
N PHE A 351 61.39 -15.57 7.01
CA PHE A 351 60.32 -16.37 6.41
C PHE A 351 60.26 -16.24 4.88
N ARG A 352 59.65 -17.25 4.26
CA ARG A 352 59.14 -17.19 2.90
C ARG A 352 57.64 -17.46 2.90
N LEU A 353 56.89 -16.70 2.13
CA LEU A 353 55.43 -16.80 2.05
C LEU A 353 54.99 -16.70 0.59
N PRO A 354 54.11 -17.58 0.10
CA PRO A 354 53.45 -17.36 -1.18
C PRO A 354 52.54 -16.14 -1.04
N VAL A 355 52.71 -15.11 -1.85
CA VAL A 355 51.88 -13.90 -1.79
C VAL A 355 51.14 -13.68 -3.11
N PRO A 356 49.92 -13.10 -3.09
CA PRO A 356 49.20 -12.79 -4.32
C PRO A 356 50.04 -11.89 -5.24
N SER A 357 50.27 -12.33 -6.47
CA SER A 357 51.21 -11.66 -7.39
C SER A 357 50.77 -10.25 -7.80
N MET A 358 49.46 -9.99 -7.76
CA MET A 358 48.85 -8.72 -8.17
C MET A 358 48.58 -7.76 -7.01
N TRP A 359 48.83 -8.15 -5.76
CA TRP A 359 48.57 -7.30 -4.60
C TRP A 359 49.73 -6.33 -4.38
N ALA A 360 49.42 -5.10 -3.98
CA ALA A 360 50.45 -4.12 -3.64
C ALA A 360 51.12 -4.53 -2.32
N ARG A 361 52.45 -4.64 -2.32
CA ARG A 361 53.26 -4.98 -1.15
C ARG A 361 53.94 -3.75 -0.57
N SER A 362 53.94 -3.63 0.75
CA SER A 362 54.76 -2.68 1.50
C SER A 362 55.52 -3.42 2.59
N GLU A 363 56.73 -2.96 2.87
CA GLU A 363 57.64 -3.55 3.87
C GLU A 363 57.92 -2.51 4.96
N ASN A 364 58.09 -2.97 6.21
CA ASN A 364 58.41 -2.14 7.37
C ASN A 364 57.45 -0.95 7.58
N GLU A 365 56.15 -1.19 7.43
CA GLU A 365 55.14 -0.15 7.52
C GLU A 365 54.77 0.15 8.97
N LYS A 366 54.74 1.43 9.34
CA LYS A 366 54.32 1.85 10.68
C LYS A 366 52.79 1.96 10.76
N VAL A 367 52.17 1.11 11.55
CA VAL A 367 50.72 1.14 11.83
C VAL A 367 50.50 1.18 13.34
N GLY A 368 49.84 2.24 13.83
CA GLY A 368 49.49 2.35 15.25
C GLY A 368 50.68 2.32 16.22
N GLY A 369 51.86 2.81 15.80
CA GLY A 369 53.09 2.79 16.60
C GLY A 369 53.89 1.48 16.50
N THR A 370 53.39 0.46 15.79
CA THR A 370 54.08 -0.81 15.54
C THR A 370 54.60 -0.84 14.11
N THR A 371 55.80 -1.39 13.88
CA THR A 371 56.33 -1.61 12.52
C THR A 371 55.97 -3.03 12.09
N ILE A 372 55.18 -3.16 11.02
CA ILE A 372 54.75 -4.44 10.46
C ILE A 372 55.71 -4.85 9.35
N ALA A 373 56.25 -6.07 9.40
CA ALA A 373 57.23 -6.55 8.42
C ALA A 373 56.70 -6.47 6.98
N VAL A 374 55.49 -6.99 6.72
CA VAL A 374 54.88 -6.97 5.38
C VAL A 374 53.39 -6.66 5.45
N VAL A 375 52.95 -5.75 4.57
CA VAL A 375 51.53 -5.45 4.32
C VAL A 375 51.22 -5.70 2.85
N LEU A 376 50.31 -6.64 2.59
CA LEU A 376 49.76 -6.93 1.27
C LEU A 376 48.38 -6.31 1.16
N ARG A 377 48.16 -5.49 0.13
CA ARG A 377 46.89 -4.79 -0.10
C ARG A 377 46.23 -5.31 -1.36
N GLY A 378 45.08 -5.94 -1.15
CA GLY A 378 44.22 -6.46 -2.20
C GLY A 378 43.14 -5.47 -2.64
N PRO A 379 42.16 -5.96 -3.41
CA PRO A 379 41.02 -5.16 -3.85
C PRO A 379 40.15 -4.65 -2.71
N GLU A 380 39.40 -3.60 -3.01
CA GLU A 380 38.46 -2.95 -2.10
C GLU A 380 37.03 -3.43 -2.39
N HIS A 381 36.34 -3.86 -1.33
CA HIS A 381 34.97 -4.37 -1.36
C HIS A 381 34.20 -3.82 -0.15
N ASP A 382 32.95 -3.42 -0.33
CA ASP A 382 32.12 -2.82 0.74
C ASP A 382 32.81 -1.66 1.49
N ASN A 383 33.54 -0.80 0.75
CA ASN A 383 34.37 0.29 1.29
C ASN A 383 35.45 -0.19 2.29
N PHE A 384 35.86 -1.46 2.19
CA PHE A 384 36.94 -2.03 2.97
C PHE A 384 37.98 -2.66 2.04
N ARG A 385 39.23 -2.22 2.18
CA ARG A 385 40.34 -2.81 1.45
C ARG A 385 40.76 -4.11 2.11
N THR A 386 40.79 -5.19 1.34
CA THR A 386 41.31 -6.47 1.82
C THR A 386 42.80 -6.35 2.09
N ASN A 387 43.26 -6.74 3.28
CA ASN A 387 44.68 -6.68 3.64
C ASN A 387 45.13 -8.03 4.23
N ILE A 388 46.36 -8.41 3.90
CA ILE A 388 47.07 -9.48 4.60
C ILE A 388 48.32 -8.90 5.22
N LEU A 389 48.50 -9.12 6.51
CA LEU A 389 49.63 -8.64 7.29
C LEU A 389 50.48 -9.83 7.71
N VAL A 390 51.79 -9.65 7.68
CA VAL A 390 52.74 -10.66 8.14
C VAL A 390 53.75 -9.97 9.03
N ASP A 391 53.95 -10.52 10.22
CA ASP A 391 54.95 -10.00 11.15
C ASP A 391 55.66 -11.12 11.91
N ALA A 392 56.93 -10.87 12.26
CA ALA A 392 57.76 -11.77 13.04
C ALA A 392 57.96 -11.18 14.45
N ILE A 393 57.62 -11.97 15.46
CA ILE A 393 57.47 -11.52 16.85
C ILE A 393 58.44 -12.34 17.71
N PRO A 394 59.61 -11.78 18.07
CA PRO A 394 60.58 -12.46 18.92
C PRO A 394 60.02 -12.71 20.32
N ASP A 395 60.06 -13.97 20.76
CA ASP A 395 59.67 -14.38 22.11
C ASP A 395 60.26 -15.76 22.45
N SER A 396 61.16 -15.80 23.44
CA SER A 396 61.79 -17.02 23.92
C SER A 396 60.94 -17.87 24.87
N THR A 397 59.81 -17.33 25.32
CA THR A 397 58.86 -18.06 26.18
C THR A 397 57.96 -18.98 25.38
N LEU A 398 57.92 -18.83 24.04
CA LEU A 398 57.14 -19.65 23.14
C LEU A 398 57.55 -21.13 23.20
N ARG A 399 56.55 -22.02 23.13
CA ARG A 399 56.70 -23.47 23.12
C ARG A 399 55.76 -24.06 22.07
N GLU A 400 56.18 -25.15 21.46
CA GLU A 400 55.44 -25.80 20.36
C GLU A 400 54.51 -26.92 20.84
N ASP A 401 54.47 -27.22 22.14
CA ASP A 401 53.55 -28.22 22.67
C ASP A 401 52.10 -27.73 22.66
N ARG A 402 51.16 -28.69 22.62
CA ARG A 402 49.73 -28.42 22.49
C ARG A 402 49.19 -27.52 23.60
N THR A 403 49.53 -27.81 24.85
CA THR A 403 49.07 -27.06 26.03
C THR A 403 49.52 -25.61 25.99
N SER A 404 50.75 -25.36 25.53
CA SER A 404 51.28 -24.01 25.34
C SER A 404 50.57 -23.26 24.22
N MET A 405 50.30 -23.91 23.09
CA MET A 405 49.55 -23.30 21.98
C MET A 405 48.11 -22.96 22.37
N GLU A 406 47.44 -23.78 23.18
CA GLU A 406 46.11 -23.49 23.72
C GLU A 406 46.12 -22.29 24.66
N ARG A 407 47.09 -22.22 25.58
CA ARG A 407 47.28 -21.05 26.46
C ARG A 407 47.55 -19.78 25.67
N LEU A 408 48.38 -19.84 24.63
CA LEU A 408 48.65 -18.72 23.73
C LEU A 408 47.36 -18.25 23.04
N THR A 409 46.59 -19.18 22.50
CA THR A 409 45.34 -18.88 21.76
C THR A 409 44.30 -18.25 22.68
N GLN A 410 44.10 -18.81 23.88
CA GLN A 410 43.15 -18.29 24.85
C GLN A 410 43.57 -16.89 25.32
N GLY A 411 44.85 -16.70 25.65
CA GLY A 411 45.37 -15.38 26.04
C GLY A 411 45.20 -14.33 24.95
N LEU A 412 45.37 -14.71 23.67
CA LEU A 412 45.13 -13.82 22.54
C LEU A 412 43.65 -13.44 22.40
N LEU A 413 42.74 -14.41 22.48
CA LEU A 413 41.29 -14.14 22.42
C LEU A 413 40.82 -13.29 23.59
N ASP A 414 41.35 -13.53 24.79
CA ASP A 414 41.03 -12.75 25.99
C ASP A 414 41.52 -11.31 25.85
N GLU A 415 42.73 -11.10 25.32
CA GLU A 415 43.25 -9.75 25.04
C GLU A 415 42.42 -9.01 23.99
N LEU A 416 42.00 -9.69 22.92
CA LEU A 416 41.12 -9.10 21.89
C LEU A 416 39.76 -8.69 22.46
N ARG A 417 39.23 -9.49 23.39
CA ARG A 417 37.94 -9.24 24.04
C ARG A 417 37.98 -8.08 25.05
N LYS A 418 39.14 -7.74 25.63
CA LYS A 418 39.27 -6.58 26.53
C LYS A 418 38.77 -5.28 25.88
N ASN A 419 39.11 -5.07 24.61
CA ASN A 419 38.69 -3.90 23.85
C ASN A 419 37.46 -4.15 22.96
N ASN A 420 37.07 -5.42 22.76
CA ASN A 420 35.92 -5.81 21.94
C ASN A 420 35.16 -6.97 22.60
N PRO A 421 34.37 -6.71 23.66
CA PRO A 421 33.72 -7.77 24.44
C PRO A 421 32.76 -8.65 23.63
N THR A 422 32.22 -8.13 22.52
CA THR A 422 31.28 -8.81 21.64
C THR A 422 31.94 -9.53 20.46
N LEU A 423 33.26 -9.77 20.52
CA LEU A 423 33.97 -10.54 19.50
C LEU A 423 33.49 -12.00 19.48
N ILE A 424 33.17 -12.49 18.29
CA ILE A 424 32.71 -13.85 18.02
C ILE A 424 33.80 -14.60 17.24
N VAL A 425 34.13 -15.81 17.67
CA VAL A 425 34.98 -16.74 16.90
C VAL A 425 34.08 -17.44 15.87
N THR A 426 34.41 -17.25 14.60
CA THR A 426 33.63 -17.76 13.45
C THR A 426 34.20 -19.03 12.84
N GLU A 427 35.51 -19.28 12.99
CA GLU A 427 36.20 -20.52 12.60
C GLU A 427 37.34 -20.83 13.57
N GLY A 428 37.66 -22.11 13.80
CA GLY A 428 38.74 -22.53 14.68
C GLY A 428 38.45 -22.30 16.18
N PRO A 429 39.45 -22.43 17.07
CA PRO A 429 40.87 -22.60 16.79
C PRO A 429 41.24 -23.98 16.25
N THR A 430 41.95 -24.00 15.12
CA THR A 430 42.47 -25.22 14.50
C THR A 430 43.98 -25.23 14.66
N TYR A 431 44.50 -26.26 15.33
CA TYR A 431 45.95 -26.42 15.51
C TYR A 431 46.47 -27.41 14.48
N ARG A 432 47.55 -27.02 13.80
CA ARG A 432 48.17 -27.80 12.73
C ARG A 432 49.67 -27.56 12.68
N THR A 433 50.36 -28.37 11.88
CA THR A 433 51.79 -28.18 11.61
C THR A 433 51.96 -27.34 10.35
N VAL A 434 52.78 -26.29 10.42
CA VAL A 434 53.17 -25.45 9.28
C VAL A 434 54.68 -25.33 9.29
N SER A 435 55.36 -25.62 8.18
CA SER A 435 56.83 -25.62 8.11
C SER A 435 57.52 -26.47 9.20
N ASN A 436 56.94 -27.62 9.56
CA ASN A 436 57.39 -28.49 10.67
C ASN A 436 57.31 -27.89 12.09
N HIS A 437 56.55 -26.80 12.25
CA HIS A 437 56.37 -26.11 13.52
C HIS A 437 54.89 -26.02 13.89
N SER A 438 54.59 -25.82 15.17
CA SER A 438 53.21 -25.72 15.66
C SER A 438 52.56 -24.40 15.22
N ALA A 439 51.34 -24.50 14.71
CA ALA A 439 50.55 -23.35 14.30
C ALA A 439 49.10 -23.44 14.81
N VAL A 440 48.47 -22.29 15.00
CA VAL A 440 47.04 -22.17 15.27
C VAL A 440 46.41 -21.20 14.28
N VAL A 441 45.22 -21.57 13.76
CA VAL A 441 44.44 -20.76 12.84
C VAL A 441 43.04 -20.57 13.37
N PHE A 442 42.53 -19.34 13.36
CA PHE A 442 41.16 -19.03 13.78
C PHE A 442 40.66 -17.76 13.09
N ALA A 443 39.34 -17.65 12.93
CA ALA A 443 38.70 -16.47 12.37
C ALA A 443 37.77 -15.81 13.39
N VAL A 444 37.79 -14.49 13.45
CA VAL A 444 36.97 -13.68 14.35
C VAL A 444 36.15 -12.65 13.57
N ARG A 445 34.99 -12.31 14.10
CA ARG A 445 34.12 -11.23 13.63
C ARG A 445 33.76 -10.33 14.80
N TYR A 446 33.65 -9.04 14.52
CA TYR A 446 33.23 -8.01 15.48
C TYR A 446 31.79 -7.63 15.18
N GLU A 447 30.89 -7.63 16.16
CA GLU A 447 29.48 -7.23 15.92
C GLU A 447 29.33 -5.81 15.38
N SER A 448 30.23 -4.90 15.75
CA SER A 448 30.22 -3.51 15.29
C SER A 448 30.69 -3.33 13.85
N SER A 449 31.10 -4.42 13.17
CA SER A 449 31.74 -4.39 11.86
C SER A 449 31.29 -5.53 10.95
N THR A 450 31.30 -5.28 9.65
CA THR A 450 31.16 -6.35 8.65
C THR A 450 32.47 -7.07 8.39
N ILE A 451 33.58 -6.63 8.99
CA ILE A 451 34.92 -7.19 8.76
C ILE A 451 35.07 -8.53 9.48
N VAL A 452 35.60 -9.51 8.76
CA VAL A 452 36.10 -10.77 9.29
C VAL A 452 37.62 -10.74 9.26
N GLN A 453 38.24 -11.22 10.33
CA GLN A 453 39.68 -11.38 10.40
C GLN A 453 40.04 -12.85 10.60
N LYS A 454 41.02 -13.36 9.86
CA LYS A 454 41.56 -14.70 10.05
C LYS A 454 43.04 -14.64 10.36
N ALA A 455 43.40 -15.16 11.52
CA ALA A 455 44.77 -15.17 12.02
C ALA A 455 45.34 -16.58 11.92
N ALA A 456 46.57 -16.68 11.44
CA ALA A 456 47.43 -17.85 11.60
C ALA A 456 48.67 -17.44 12.39
N VAL A 457 48.92 -18.13 13.49
CA VAL A 457 50.10 -17.92 14.34
C VAL A 457 50.96 -19.16 14.26
N VAL A 458 52.12 -19.06 13.61
CA VAL A 458 53.13 -20.13 13.50
C VAL A 458 54.21 -19.87 14.54
N VAL A 459 54.51 -20.85 15.39
CA VAL A 459 55.43 -20.70 16.51
C VAL A 459 56.63 -21.62 16.35
N SER A 460 57.83 -21.07 16.45
CA SER A 460 59.06 -21.87 16.56
C SER A 460 59.80 -21.58 17.85
N ALA A 461 59.86 -22.58 18.73
CA ALA A 461 60.63 -22.52 19.96
C ALA A 461 62.13 -22.48 19.67
N ALA A 462 62.60 -23.23 18.65
CA ALA A 462 64.00 -23.26 18.23
C ALA A 462 64.50 -21.90 17.72
N HIS A 463 63.60 -21.11 17.14
CA HIS A 463 63.90 -19.78 16.59
C HIS A 463 63.52 -18.65 17.56
N GLN A 464 62.92 -18.98 18.71
CA GLN A 464 62.44 -18.03 19.73
C GLN A 464 61.59 -16.91 19.10
N THR A 465 60.75 -17.28 18.12
CA THR A 465 59.99 -16.36 17.27
C THR A 465 58.63 -16.97 16.91
N GLY A 466 57.59 -16.15 16.93
CA GLY A 466 56.29 -16.45 16.34
C GLY A 466 56.03 -15.59 15.10
N TRP A 467 55.36 -16.12 14.10
CA TRP A 467 54.92 -15.36 12.92
C TRP A 467 53.40 -15.26 12.92
N LEU A 468 52.89 -14.02 12.86
CA LEU A 468 51.48 -13.74 12.68
C LEU A 468 51.22 -13.46 11.21
N ILE A 469 50.30 -14.21 10.61
CA ILE A 469 49.73 -13.93 9.30
C ILE A 469 48.25 -13.59 9.54
N LEU A 470 47.80 -12.41 9.12
CA LEU A 470 46.46 -11.91 9.42
C LEU A 470 45.77 -11.41 8.15
N LEU A 471 44.72 -12.11 7.73
CA LEU A 471 43.76 -11.62 6.75
C LEU A 471 42.74 -10.71 7.44
N SER A 472 42.48 -9.54 6.87
CA SER A 472 41.33 -8.68 7.19
C SER A 472 40.54 -8.44 5.91
N VAL A 473 39.24 -8.71 5.92
CA VAL A 473 38.39 -8.67 4.73
C VAL A 473 36.94 -8.33 5.07
N SER A 474 36.18 -7.76 4.14
CA SER A 474 34.72 -7.66 4.29
C SER A 474 34.12 -9.07 4.40
N GLY A 475 33.16 -9.25 5.31
CA GLY A 475 32.53 -10.54 5.58
C GLY A 475 31.83 -11.16 4.36
N THR A 476 31.33 -10.33 3.43
CA THR A 476 30.74 -10.79 2.16
C THR A 476 31.77 -11.44 1.23
N GLN A 477 33.04 -11.04 1.37
CA GLN A 477 34.17 -11.52 0.56
C GLN A 477 35.06 -12.52 1.31
N PHE A 478 34.70 -12.90 2.54
CA PHE A 478 35.53 -13.78 3.34
C PHE A 478 35.79 -15.11 2.63
N ILE A 479 34.75 -15.75 2.10
CA ILE A 479 34.86 -17.03 1.35
C ILE A 479 35.85 -16.90 0.19
N LEU A 480 35.75 -15.83 -0.60
CA LEU A 480 36.63 -15.57 -1.75
C LEU A 480 38.12 -15.57 -1.37
N TYR A 481 38.48 -14.83 -0.32
CA TYR A 481 39.89 -14.65 0.05
C TYR A 481 40.41 -15.69 1.05
N ASN A 482 39.53 -16.38 1.76
CA ASN A 482 39.90 -17.43 2.71
C ASN A 482 40.66 -18.57 2.01
N ALA A 483 40.19 -19.02 0.85
CA ALA A 483 40.86 -20.07 0.07
C ALA A 483 42.29 -19.67 -0.35
N THR A 484 42.49 -18.41 -0.73
CA THR A 484 43.82 -17.89 -1.05
C THR A 484 44.70 -17.84 0.18
N PHE A 485 44.16 -17.32 1.29
CA PHE A 485 44.88 -17.21 2.56
C PHE A 485 45.34 -18.56 3.11
N GLU A 486 44.52 -19.59 3.02
CA GLU A 486 44.90 -20.96 3.42
C GLU A 486 46.08 -21.49 2.61
N ARG A 487 46.08 -21.32 1.28
CA ARG A 487 47.23 -21.68 0.42
C ARG A 487 48.50 -20.90 0.77
N MET A 488 48.38 -19.65 1.22
CA MET A 488 49.52 -18.87 1.68
C MET A 488 50.11 -19.47 2.96
N ILE A 489 49.26 -19.86 3.92
CA ILE A 489 49.72 -20.49 5.17
C ILE A 489 50.35 -21.85 4.89
N ASP A 490 49.75 -22.67 4.01
CA ASP A 490 50.26 -24.00 3.68
C ASP A 490 51.64 -23.94 2.99
N GLY A 491 51.90 -22.87 2.23
CA GLY A 491 53.20 -22.62 1.60
C GLY A 491 54.18 -21.79 2.44
N PHE A 492 53.83 -21.43 3.67
CA PHE A 492 54.71 -20.67 4.57
C PHE A 492 55.91 -21.52 4.98
N VAL A 493 57.11 -20.92 4.92
CA VAL A 493 58.38 -21.58 5.27
C VAL A 493 59.18 -20.68 6.19
N ILE A 494 59.66 -21.23 7.30
CA ILE A 494 60.59 -20.54 8.20
C ILE A 494 61.99 -20.64 7.61
N THR A 495 62.65 -19.50 7.43
CA THR A 495 64.04 -19.39 6.93
C THR A 495 64.96 -18.66 7.90
N ALA A 496 64.48 -18.33 9.10
CA ALA A 496 65.31 -17.81 10.17
C ALA A 496 66.42 -18.82 10.50
N ALA A 497 67.62 -18.34 10.80
CA ALA A 497 68.58 -19.16 11.52
C ALA A 497 68.21 -19.13 13.02
N PRO A 498 68.35 -20.24 13.77
CA PRO A 498 68.20 -20.22 15.22
C PRO A 498 69.12 -19.13 15.81
N PRO A 499 68.62 -18.26 16.70
CA PRO A 499 69.47 -17.27 17.33
C PRO A 499 70.62 -17.96 18.06
N ALA A 500 71.81 -17.35 18.02
CA ALA A 500 72.91 -17.76 18.90
C ALA A 500 72.42 -17.63 20.37
N PRO A 501 72.89 -18.49 21.30
CA PRO A 501 72.46 -18.44 22.68
C PRO A 501 72.91 -17.12 23.32
N VAL A 502 72.06 -16.09 23.28
CA VAL A 502 72.26 -14.81 23.97
C VAL A 502 70.96 -14.43 24.66
N ALA A 503 71.07 -14.21 25.96
CA ALA A 503 69.95 -13.93 26.85
C ALA A 503 69.56 -12.45 26.79
N LEU A 504 68.51 -12.12 26.05
CA LEU A 504 67.65 -10.96 26.34
C LEU A 504 66.36 -11.10 25.52
N TYR A 505 65.22 -11.20 26.21
CA TYR A 505 63.91 -11.27 25.57
C TYR A 505 62.93 -10.31 26.23
N ALA A 506 62.23 -9.55 25.40
CA ALA A 506 61.06 -8.77 25.76
C ALA A 506 59.83 -9.69 25.82
N THR A 507 59.11 -9.68 26.94
CA THR A 507 57.91 -10.50 27.16
C THR A 507 56.65 -9.80 26.64
N LEU A 508 56.47 -9.75 25.31
CA LEU A 508 55.38 -8.99 24.68
C LEU A 508 54.54 -9.77 23.65
N ALA A 509 54.75 -11.07 23.39
CA ALA A 509 54.10 -11.72 22.23
C ALA A 509 52.57 -11.66 22.25
N ILE A 510 51.89 -11.98 23.36
CA ILE A 510 50.42 -11.96 23.39
C ILE A 510 49.88 -10.54 23.16
N GLY A 511 50.44 -9.54 23.85
CA GLY A 511 50.03 -8.15 23.71
C GLY A 511 50.33 -7.58 22.31
N ALA A 512 51.49 -7.92 21.74
CA ALA A 512 51.88 -7.50 20.40
C ALA A 512 50.99 -8.15 19.31
N ILE A 513 50.74 -9.45 19.39
CA ILE A 513 49.85 -10.17 18.48
C ILE A 513 48.42 -9.61 18.58
N ALA A 514 47.91 -9.42 19.80
CA ALA A 514 46.57 -8.86 20.02
C ALA A 514 46.45 -7.42 19.52
N ALA A 515 47.49 -6.59 19.74
CA ALA A 515 47.53 -5.23 19.22
C ALA A 515 47.48 -5.23 17.69
N LEU A 516 48.27 -6.06 17.00
CA LEU A 516 48.27 -6.14 15.54
C LEU A 516 46.92 -6.57 14.97
N VAL A 517 46.24 -7.52 15.63
CA VAL A 517 44.89 -7.95 15.24
C VAL A 517 43.86 -6.82 15.48
N ALA A 518 43.97 -6.09 16.61
CA ALA A 518 43.05 -5.01 16.99
C ALA A 518 43.26 -3.68 16.24
N VAL A 519 44.48 -3.34 15.82
CA VAL A 519 44.87 -2.03 15.24
C VAL A 519 44.00 -1.66 14.02
N PHE A 520 43.57 -2.62 13.22
CA PHE A 520 42.74 -2.33 12.04
C PHE A 520 41.24 -2.18 12.32
N VAL A 521 40.73 -2.75 13.43
CA VAL A 521 39.37 -2.49 13.91
C VAL A 521 39.24 -1.02 14.32
N VAL A 522 40.27 -0.50 15.00
CA VAL A 522 40.32 0.89 15.49
C VAL A 522 40.52 1.89 14.35
N VAL A 523 41.40 1.61 13.38
CA VAL A 523 41.58 2.48 12.19
C VAL A 523 40.32 2.54 11.33
N TYR A 524 39.60 1.43 11.17
CA TYR A 524 38.31 1.41 10.47
C TYR A 524 37.20 2.14 11.24
N ALA A 525 37.08 1.91 12.56
CA ALA A 525 36.11 2.60 13.42
C ALA A 525 36.37 4.12 13.50
N ALA A 526 37.63 4.55 13.51
CA ALA A 526 38.01 5.96 13.50
C ALA A 526 37.69 6.63 12.15
N ARG A 527 37.89 5.96 11.02
CA ARG A 527 37.49 6.47 9.69
C ARG A 527 35.97 6.58 9.52
N ARG A 528 35.19 5.69 10.16
CA ARG A 528 33.72 5.82 10.24
C ARG A 528 33.27 7.03 11.07
N ARG A 529 33.94 7.32 12.19
CA ARG A 529 33.64 8.52 13.00
C ARG A 529 33.90 9.83 12.24
N HIS A 530 34.89 9.85 11.35
CA HIS A 530 35.14 10.99 10.46
C HIS A 530 34.28 11.02 9.18
N SER A 531 33.55 9.93 8.88
CA SER A 531 32.56 9.90 7.79
C SER A 531 31.15 10.29 8.26
N ALA A 532 30.98 10.67 9.53
CA ALA A 532 29.77 11.33 10.01
C ALA A 532 29.83 12.84 9.69
N LYS A 533 29.10 13.25 8.64
CA LYS A 533 28.84 14.63 8.21
C LYS A 533 30.07 15.43 7.76
N VAL A 534 30.54 15.17 6.54
CA VAL A 534 31.01 16.28 5.70
C VAL A 534 29.82 16.68 4.84
N ALA A 535 29.23 17.84 5.12
CA ALA A 535 28.33 18.49 4.17
C ALA A 535 29.10 18.66 2.84
N PRO A 536 28.50 18.38 1.68
CA PRO A 536 29.16 18.65 0.42
C PRO A 536 29.62 20.10 0.42
N LEU A 537 30.90 20.33 0.08
CA LEU A 537 31.46 21.67 -0.06
C LEU A 537 30.49 22.51 -0.91
N PRO A 538 30.13 23.74 -0.49
CA PRO A 538 29.28 24.59 -1.30
C PRO A 538 29.96 24.78 -2.65
N LEU A 539 29.22 24.48 -3.73
CA LEU A 539 29.66 24.80 -5.07
C LEU A 539 29.99 26.30 -5.12
N PRO A 540 31.10 26.71 -5.76
CA PRO A 540 31.34 28.12 -6.02
C PRO A 540 30.14 28.69 -6.79
N PRO A 541 29.72 29.93 -6.50
CA PRO A 541 28.52 30.50 -7.10
C PRO A 541 28.62 30.52 -8.62
N PRO A 542 27.51 30.31 -9.34
CA PRO A 542 27.51 30.29 -10.80
C PRO A 542 27.90 31.67 -11.32
N VAL A 543 29.03 31.72 -12.02
CA VAL A 543 29.39 32.88 -12.83
C VAL A 543 28.43 32.91 -14.02
N ARG A 544 27.43 33.79 -13.96
CA ARG A 544 26.56 34.09 -15.10
C ARG A 544 27.38 34.79 -16.17
N TYR A 545 27.67 34.09 -17.27
CA TYR A 545 27.83 34.73 -18.56
C TYR A 545 26.60 34.42 -19.40
N THR A 546 25.73 35.42 -19.54
CA THR A 546 24.66 35.44 -20.53
C THR A 546 25.25 35.75 -21.90
N MET A 547 25.20 34.80 -22.83
CA MET A 547 25.12 35.07 -24.27
C MET A 547 24.23 34.02 -24.95
N PRO A 548 23.43 34.40 -25.95
CA PRO A 548 22.40 33.53 -26.53
C PRO A 548 23.01 32.47 -27.44
N ILE A 549 22.57 31.23 -27.29
CA ILE A 549 22.93 30.11 -28.16
C ILE A 549 22.11 30.22 -29.46
N PRO A 550 22.72 30.34 -30.66
CA PRO A 550 22.01 30.06 -31.90
C PRO A 550 21.94 28.54 -32.13
N PRO A 551 20.92 28.03 -32.84
CA PRO A 551 20.75 26.59 -33.02
C PRO A 551 21.85 26.05 -33.93
N ILE A 552 22.54 24.99 -33.49
CA ILE A 552 23.51 24.28 -34.32
C ILE A 552 22.73 23.35 -35.27
N GLN A 553 22.69 23.70 -36.55
CA GLN A 553 22.34 22.77 -37.63
C GLN A 553 23.53 21.83 -37.89
N SER A 554 23.28 20.53 -37.83
CA SER A 554 24.23 19.46 -38.18
C SER A 554 24.47 19.42 -39.69
N ALA A 555 25.67 19.76 -40.15
CA ALA A 555 26.07 19.59 -41.55
C ALA A 555 27.06 18.41 -41.71
N MET A 556 26.72 17.46 -42.59
CA MET A 556 27.60 16.36 -43.02
C MET A 556 28.41 16.78 -44.26
N GLY A 557 29.64 16.28 -44.41
CA GLY A 557 30.48 16.53 -45.59
C GLY A 557 31.30 15.31 -46.03
N THR A 558 32.10 15.47 -47.08
CA THR A 558 32.87 14.36 -47.70
C THR A 558 34.35 14.69 -47.79
N CYS A 559 35.22 13.73 -47.48
CA CYS A 559 36.68 13.88 -47.57
C CYS A 559 37.11 13.94 -49.04
N LEU A 560 37.66 15.06 -49.51
CA LEU A 560 38.07 15.21 -50.92
C LEU A 560 39.27 14.32 -51.32
N ARG A 561 39.95 13.67 -50.36
CA ARG A 561 41.08 12.78 -50.64
C ARG A 561 40.68 11.31 -50.84
N CYS A 562 39.63 10.83 -50.16
CA CYS A 562 39.24 9.41 -50.20
C CYS A 562 37.74 9.17 -50.36
N GLY A 563 36.92 10.23 -50.42
CA GLY A 563 35.47 10.14 -50.67
C GLY A 563 34.62 9.70 -49.47
N SER A 564 35.22 9.45 -48.30
CA SER A 564 34.47 9.02 -47.11
C SER A 564 33.61 10.16 -46.53
N ARG A 565 32.40 9.82 -46.07
CA ARG A 565 31.50 10.77 -45.38
C ARG A 565 32.04 11.07 -43.97
N MET A 566 31.98 12.34 -43.58
CA MET A 566 32.48 12.84 -42.30
C MET A 566 31.45 13.75 -41.64
N GLU A 567 31.32 13.64 -40.32
CA GLU A 567 30.53 14.54 -39.48
C GLU A 567 31.40 15.72 -39.00
N ALA A 568 30.83 16.92 -38.92
CA ALA A 568 31.57 18.12 -38.57
C ALA A 568 32.04 18.09 -37.10
N GLY A 569 33.35 18.21 -36.86
CA GLY A 569 33.95 18.27 -35.51
C GLY A 569 35.29 17.55 -35.36
N TYR A 570 35.65 16.66 -36.29
CA TYR A 570 36.92 15.93 -36.27
C TYR A 570 38.04 16.68 -36.98
N ARG A 571 39.23 16.75 -36.37
CA ARG A 571 40.41 17.44 -36.94
C ARG A 571 41.11 16.65 -38.06
N PHE A 572 40.86 15.34 -38.16
CA PHE A 572 41.45 14.43 -39.15
C PHE A 572 40.39 13.44 -39.67
N CYS A 573 40.50 13.01 -40.93
CA CYS A 573 39.64 11.96 -41.48
C CYS A 573 39.91 10.62 -40.81
N SER A 574 38.89 9.99 -40.24
CA SER A 574 39.01 8.69 -39.53
C SER A 574 39.43 7.54 -40.45
N SER A 575 39.19 7.64 -41.76
CA SER A 575 39.52 6.59 -42.72
C SER A 575 40.93 6.69 -43.30
N CYS A 576 41.46 7.90 -43.51
CA CYS A 576 42.76 8.08 -44.19
C CYS A 576 43.75 9.01 -43.46
N GLY A 577 43.38 9.57 -42.31
CA GLY A 577 44.24 10.37 -41.44
C GLY A 577 44.53 11.79 -41.93
N SER A 578 43.94 12.26 -43.03
CA SER A 578 44.23 13.59 -43.57
C SER A 578 43.58 14.73 -42.76
N PRO A 579 44.30 15.84 -42.49
CA PRO A 579 43.77 16.99 -41.75
C PRO A 579 42.67 17.70 -42.54
N VAL A 580 41.55 17.99 -41.87
CA VAL A 580 40.27 18.37 -42.51
C VAL A 580 40.28 19.79 -43.09
N GLY A 581 41.22 20.65 -42.67
CA GLY A 581 41.19 22.09 -42.94
C GLY A 581 41.20 22.54 -44.41
N ARG A 582 41.90 21.86 -45.33
CA ARG A 582 42.01 22.26 -46.75
C ARG A 582 41.24 21.37 -47.73
N PHE A 583 40.55 20.34 -47.26
CA PHE A 583 40.00 19.27 -48.11
C PHE A 583 38.55 18.89 -47.77
N PHE A 584 37.76 19.85 -47.27
CA PHE A 584 36.35 19.66 -46.93
C PHE A 584 35.44 20.42 -47.90
N ALA A 585 34.53 19.70 -48.56
CA ALA A 585 33.44 20.29 -49.34
C ALA A 585 32.12 20.05 -48.57
N PRO A 586 31.49 21.10 -48.00
CA PRO A 586 30.15 20.97 -47.43
C PRO A 586 29.14 20.67 -48.54
N GLN A 587 28.24 19.72 -48.30
CA GLN A 587 27.11 19.51 -49.23
C GLN A 587 26.06 20.59 -48.99
N ASP A 588 25.81 21.43 -49.99
CA ASP A 588 24.74 22.41 -49.97
C ASP A 588 23.40 21.70 -50.23
N PRO A 589 22.42 21.72 -49.31
CA PRO A 589 21.13 21.07 -49.50
C PRO A 589 20.21 21.78 -50.51
N LEU A 590 20.63 22.90 -51.11
CA LEU A 590 19.79 23.71 -51.99
C LEU A 590 20.43 24.03 -53.34
N ARG A 591 20.64 23.00 -54.19
CA ARG A 591 20.57 23.16 -55.65
C ARG A 591 20.16 21.87 -56.36
N ARG A 592 19.02 22.01 -57.01
CA ARG A 592 18.05 21.06 -57.57
C ARG A 592 18.32 20.79 -59.08
N PRO A 593 17.52 19.94 -59.74
CA PRO A 593 16.32 20.48 -60.42
C PRO A 593 15.00 20.20 -59.70
#